data_AF-X0X4V0-F1
#
_entry.id   AF-X0X4V0-F1
#
_cell.length_a   1.000
_cell.length_b   1.000
_cell.length_c   1.000
_cell.angle_alpha   90.00
_cell.angle_beta   90.00
_cell.angle_gamma   90.00
#
_symmetry.space_group_name_H-M   'P 1'
#
loop_
_entity.id
_entity.type
_entity.pdbx_description
1 polymer ?
#
loop_
_entity_poly.entity_id
_entity_poly.type
_entity_poly.pdbx_seq_one_letter_code
_entity_poly.pdbx_strand_id
1 'polypeptide(L)'
;HFLHGADNNAVARDTVVGPPRRFQWISGPRWARSHDHLSSLSAMVSAKGRIFHIIDEAPAASVAFDPQWRLAARDAFSGVLLWKRTIEPWEGHFRPFRTGPTALARRLVAVGDRVYVTLGYGSPITILDAATGEAVRDCEQTAQAMEIAVCEGTLFAVVGDREPFEPEDTGRRSSELMGTGKTSGVPERHWKIWRQKAPLKHLVAVDAQTGKLLWKKDDPDTHEIMPTAMAVSEGRVFIQNEK
;
A
#
# COMPACT_ATOMS: atom_id res chain seq x y z
N HIS A 1 6.28 8.38 6.18
CA HIS A 1 6.27 7.43 5.03
C HIS A 1 6.68 6.03 5.49
N PHE A 2 6.64 5.03 4.61
CA PHE A 2 7.11 3.65 4.90
C PHE A 2 8.57 3.62 5.36
N LEU A 3 9.46 4.35 4.69
CA LEU A 3 10.87 4.51 5.07
C LEU A 3 11.11 5.86 5.75
N HIS A 4 10.30 6.17 6.76
CA HIS A 4 10.31 7.43 7.53
C HIS A 4 9.95 8.68 6.72
N GLY A 5 10.80 9.11 5.77
CA GLY A 5 10.62 10.30 4.93
C GLY A 5 10.39 10.00 3.45
N ALA A 6 10.22 11.06 2.66
CA ALA A 6 10.14 10.98 1.20
C ALA A 6 11.50 10.67 0.54
N ASP A 7 12.59 10.93 1.24
CA ASP A 7 13.98 10.70 0.85
C ASP A 7 14.42 9.21 0.94
N ASN A 8 13.52 8.31 1.37
CA ASN A 8 13.79 6.91 1.66
C ASN A 8 14.85 6.67 2.76
N ASN A 9 15.12 7.67 3.61
CA ASN A 9 16.02 7.47 4.75
C ASN A 9 15.26 6.94 5.96
N ALA A 10 15.40 5.64 6.24
CA ALA A 10 14.73 4.94 7.34
C ALA A 10 15.26 5.28 8.75
N VAL A 11 16.06 6.33 8.90
CA VAL A 11 16.65 6.76 10.18
C VAL A 11 15.80 7.86 10.80
N ALA A 12 15.33 7.63 12.03
CA ALA A 12 14.67 8.65 12.85
C ALA A 12 15.69 9.64 13.42
N ARG A 13 15.24 10.88 13.70
CA ARG A 13 16.07 11.94 14.32
C ARG A 13 15.95 11.97 15.85
N ASP A 14 15.44 10.90 16.45
CA ASP A 14 15.21 10.83 17.89
C ASP A 14 16.55 10.74 18.65
N THR A 15 16.68 11.52 19.72
CA THR A 15 17.90 11.58 20.55
C THR A 15 17.73 10.96 21.94
N VAL A 16 16.51 10.54 22.31
CA VAL A 16 16.15 10.12 23.68
C VAL A 16 15.62 8.68 23.73
N VAL A 17 15.95 7.86 22.74
CA VAL A 17 15.50 6.45 22.69
C VAL A 17 16.53 5.54 23.37
N GLY A 18 16.05 4.64 24.23
CA GLY A 18 16.83 3.55 24.83
C GLY A 18 16.16 2.19 24.61
N PRO A 19 16.77 1.08 25.07
CA PRO A 19 16.19 -0.25 24.91
C PRO A 19 14.76 -0.32 25.48
N PRO A 20 13.78 -0.86 24.71
CA PRO A 20 12.40 -0.95 25.18
C PRO A 20 12.31 -1.89 26.40
N ARG A 21 11.57 -1.49 27.44
CA ARG A 21 11.46 -2.25 28.71
C ARG A 21 10.10 -2.90 28.93
N ARG A 22 9.06 -2.39 28.29
CA ARG A 22 7.67 -2.87 28.41
C ARG A 22 6.88 -2.50 27.17
N PHE A 23 5.79 -3.22 26.93
CA PHE A 23 4.75 -2.75 26.02
C PHE A 23 4.03 -1.56 26.65
N GLN A 24 3.86 -0.49 25.88
CA GLN A 24 3.09 0.68 26.33
C GLN A 24 1.59 0.41 26.21
N TRP A 25 1.17 -0.18 25.10
CA TRP A 25 -0.18 -0.64 24.85
C TRP A 25 -0.15 -1.78 23.83
N ILE A 26 -1.21 -2.58 23.82
CA ILE A 26 -1.45 -3.64 22.86
C ILE A 26 -2.86 -3.45 22.33
N SER A 27 -3.02 -3.52 21.01
CA SER A 27 -4.29 -3.42 20.31
C SER A 27 -4.59 -4.71 19.59
N GLY A 28 -5.88 -5.02 19.43
CA GLY A 28 -6.34 -6.13 18.59
C GLY A 28 -6.12 -5.90 17.09
N PRO A 29 -6.42 -6.93 16.27
CA PRO A 29 -6.91 -8.25 16.69
C PRO A 29 -5.84 -9.08 17.41
N ARG A 30 -6.23 -9.91 18.38
CA ARG A 30 -5.27 -10.76 19.14
C ARG A 30 -4.54 -11.74 18.23
N TRP A 31 -5.24 -12.22 17.20
CA TRP A 31 -4.72 -13.17 16.23
C TRP A 31 -4.91 -12.59 14.83
N ALA A 32 -3.82 -12.56 14.06
CA ALA A 32 -3.85 -12.27 12.63
C ALA A 32 -4.23 -13.53 11.84
N ARG A 33 -4.54 -13.36 10.55
CA ARG A 33 -4.76 -14.46 9.61
C ARG A 33 -3.44 -15.18 9.29
N SER A 34 -3.54 -16.36 8.67
CA SER A 34 -2.37 -17.14 8.25
C SER A 34 -1.42 -16.30 7.36
N HIS A 35 -0.13 -16.54 7.51
CA HIS A 35 0.94 -15.94 6.70
C HIS A 35 1.17 -16.68 5.37
N ASP A 36 0.36 -17.69 5.05
CA ASP A 36 0.37 -18.34 3.72
C ASP A 36 0.03 -17.35 2.59
N HIS A 37 -0.67 -16.27 2.94
CA HIS A 37 -1.02 -15.16 2.06
C HIS A 37 -0.58 -13.82 2.67
N LEU A 38 -1.03 -12.70 2.10
CA LEU A 38 -0.67 -11.35 2.55
C LEU A 38 -0.90 -11.19 4.06
N SER A 39 0.12 -10.70 4.77
CA SER A 39 0.05 -10.39 6.21
C SER A 39 -1.15 -9.49 6.53
N SER A 40 -1.88 -9.82 7.61
CA SER A 40 -3.01 -9.00 8.05
C SER A 40 -2.60 -7.55 8.26
N LEU A 41 -1.48 -7.28 8.95
CA LEU A 41 -0.91 -5.93 8.99
C LEU A 41 -0.06 -5.72 7.75
N SER A 42 -0.50 -4.83 6.86
CA SER A 42 0.13 -4.65 5.54
C SER A 42 0.97 -3.39 5.40
N ALA A 43 0.52 -2.28 6.01
CA ALA A 43 1.24 -1.01 5.98
C ALA A 43 1.01 -0.25 7.29
N MET A 44 2.01 0.49 7.75
CA MET A 44 1.91 1.35 8.93
C MET A 44 2.80 2.58 8.77
N VAL A 45 2.27 3.74 9.12
CA VAL A 45 2.99 5.02 9.17
C VAL A 45 2.54 5.82 10.39
N SER A 46 3.31 6.83 10.78
CA SER A 46 2.92 7.75 11.85
C SER A 46 3.12 9.20 11.44
N ALA A 47 2.30 10.09 11.99
CA ALA A 47 2.44 11.54 11.86
C ALA A 47 1.69 12.25 12.99
N LYS A 48 2.28 13.32 13.54
CA LYS A 48 1.68 14.19 14.58
C LYS A 48 0.98 13.40 15.70
N GLY A 49 1.70 12.47 16.33
CA GLY A 49 1.19 11.71 17.48
C GLY A 49 0.14 10.66 17.14
N ARG A 50 -0.07 10.33 15.86
CA ARG A 50 -1.01 9.31 15.41
C ARG A 50 -0.30 8.20 14.64
N ILE A 51 -0.81 6.98 14.77
CA ILE A 51 -0.42 5.82 13.96
C ILE A 51 -1.56 5.51 13.00
N PHE A 52 -1.23 5.30 11.73
CA PHE A 52 -2.14 4.88 10.68
C PHE A 52 -1.70 3.52 10.18
N HIS A 53 -2.61 2.56 10.08
CA HIS A 53 -2.28 1.23 9.58
C HIS A 53 -3.38 0.60 8.74
N ILE A 54 -2.95 -0.19 7.75
CA ILE A 54 -3.81 -1.05 6.94
C ILE A 54 -3.82 -2.44 7.56
N ILE A 55 -5.00 -2.93 7.90
CA ILE A 55 -5.17 -4.23 8.52
C ILE A 55 -6.34 -5.02 7.92
N ASP A 56 -6.16 -6.32 7.68
CA ASP A 56 -7.24 -7.27 7.45
C ASP A 56 -7.76 -7.79 8.79
N GLU A 57 -9.03 -7.51 9.09
CA GLU A 57 -9.70 -7.95 10.32
C GLU A 57 -10.66 -9.15 10.10
N ALA A 58 -10.60 -9.80 8.94
CA ALA A 58 -11.40 -11.01 8.71
C ALA A 58 -11.02 -12.14 9.68
N PRO A 59 -11.94 -13.07 10.00
CA PRO A 59 -11.69 -14.12 10.98
C PRO A 59 -10.45 -14.96 10.65
N ALA A 60 -9.59 -15.17 11.64
CA ALA A 60 -8.38 -16.01 11.52
C ALA A 60 -8.68 -17.51 11.31
N ALA A 61 -9.95 -17.93 11.43
CA ALA A 61 -10.35 -19.33 11.33
C ALA A 61 -10.15 -19.94 9.93
N SER A 62 -10.12 -19.12 8.87
CA SER A 62 -9.87 -19.61 7.51
C SER A 62 -9.28 -18.52 6.61
N VAL A 63 -8.29 -18.88 5.80
CA VAL A 63 -7.80 -18.02 4.70
C VAL A 63 -8.83 -17.86 3.60
N ALA A 64 -9.89 -18.68 3.57
CA ALA A 64 -10.92 -18.63 2.54
C ALA A 64 -12.04 -17.63 2.77
N PHE A 65 -12.04 -16.93 3.90
CA PHE A 65 -12.96 -15.81 4.07
C PHE A 65 -12.47 -14.59 3.29
N ASP A 66 -13.40 -13.85 2.70
CA ASP A 66 -13.09 -12.59 2.06
C ASP A 66 -12.40 -11.65 3.07
N PRO A 67 -11.33 -10.96 2.67
CA PRO A 67 -10.62 -10.05 3.54
C PRO A 67 -11.49 -8.87 3.94
N GLN A 68 -11.35 -8.41 5.17
CA GLN A 68 -12.02 -7.25 5.71
C GLN A 68 -10.99 -6.16 5.96
N TRP A 69 -10.51 -5.56 4.87
CA TRP A 69 -9.50 -4.52 4.95
C TRP A 69 -10.04 -3.25 5.62
N ARG A 70 -9.18 -2.68 6.47
CA ARG A 70 -9.43 -1.46 7.24
C ARG A 70 -8.22 -0.56 7.19
N LEU A 71 -8.46 0.73 7.00
CA LEU A 71 -7.52 1.79 7.39
C LEU A 71 -7.94 2.29 8.77
N ALA A 72 -7.05 2.19 9.76
CA ALA A 72 -7.32 2.62 11.13
C ALA A 72 -6.31 3.67 11.58
N ALA A 73 -6.80 4.65 12.34
CA ALA A 73 -5.97 5.61 13.04
C ALA A 73 -6.06 5.43 14.56
N ARG A 74 -4.92 5.53 15.22
CA ARG A 74 -4.80 5.44 16.68
C ARG A 74 -3.97 6.57 17.22
N ASP A 75 -4.27 6.96 18.44
CA ASP A 75 -3.36 7.78 19.24
C ASP A 75 -2.07 6.97 19.50
N ALA A 76 -0.92 7.53 19.14
CA ALA A 76 0.35 6.82 19.20
C ALA A 76 0.81 6.54 20.64
N PHE A 77 0.37 7.38 21.60
CA PHE A 77 0.79 7.28 22.99
C PHE A 77 -0.04 6.26 23.78
N SER A 78 -1.35 6.23 23.58
CA SER A 78 -2.30 5.42 24.35
C SER A 78 -2.82 4.19 23.59
N GLY A 79 -2.69 4.16 22.26
CA GLY A 79 -3.24 3.10 21.41
C GLY A 79 -4.76 3.22 21.20
N VAL A 80 -5.40 4.26 21.72
CA VAL A 80 -6.85 4.52 21.56
C VAL A 80 -7.20 4.60 20.07
N LEU A 81 -8.25 3.88 19.67
CA LEU A 81 -8.79 3.96 18.32
C LEU A 81 -9.47 5.31 18.13
N LEU A 82 -9.01 6.10 17.16
CA LEU A 82 -9.57 7.41 16.83
C LEU A 82 -10.67 7.27 15.79
N TRP A 83 -10.36 6.59 14.69
CA TRP A 83 -11.30 6.28 13.62
C TRP A 83 -10.84 5.04 12.86
N LYS A 84 -11.79 4.42 12.15
CA LYS A 84 -11.55 3.24 11.32
C LYS A 84 -12.45 3.28 10.10
N ARG A 85 -11.87 3.02 8.93
CA ARG A 85 -12.55 3.05 7.63
C ARG A 85 -12.43 1.69 6.95
N THR A 86 -13.54 1.22 6.38
CA THR A 86 -13.53 0.13 5.41
C THR A 86 -12.90 0.60 4.11
N ILE A 87 -11.98 -0.18 3.58
CA ILE A 87 -11.37 0.06 2.27
C ILE A 87 -11.66 -1.14 1.36
N GLU A 88 -11.66 -0.88 0.07
CA GLU A 88 -11.73 -1.92 -0.95
C GLU A 88 -10.50 -2.85 -0.85
N PRO A 89 -10.53 -4.03 -1.48
CA PRO A 89 -9.43 -4.99 -1.42
C PRO A 89 -8.07 -4.31 -1.58
N TRP A 90 -7.23 -4.41 -0.54
CA TRP A 90 -5.91 -3.79 -0.52
C TRP A 90 -4.96 -4.48 -1.50
N GLU A 91 -5.15 -5.79 -1.69
CA GLU A 91 -4.46 -6.66 -2.64
C GLU A 91 -5.34 -7.91 -2.85
N GLY A 92 -5.05 -8.72 -3.88
CA GLY A 92 -5.72 -9.98 -4.10
C GLY A 92 -5.32 -11.07 -3.08
N HIS A 93 -6.22 -11.40 -2.15
CA HIS A 93 -5.89 -12.26 -0.99
C HIS A 93 -5.51 -13.73 -1.30
N PHE A 94 -5.77 -14.23 -2.52
CA PHE A 94 -5.27 -15.53 -3.03
C PHE A 94 -4.23 -15.39 -4.12
N ARG A 95 -3.51 -14.27 -4.17
CA ARG A 95 -2.36 -14.14 -5.05
C ARG A 95 -1.36 -15.29 -4.79
N PRO A 96 -0.79 -15.91 -5.83
CA PRO A 96 0.16 -17.00 -5.66
C PRO A 96 1.42 -16.59 -4.88
N PHE A 97 2.02 -17.57 -4.23
CA PHE A 97 3.21 -17.41 -3.39
C PHE A 97 4.32 -16.62 -4.10
N ARG A 98 4.86 -15.60 -3.42
CA ARG A 98 5.95 -14.72 -3.90
C ARG A 98 5.68 -13.97 -5.20
N THR A 99 4.42 -13.80 -5.59
CA THR A 99 4.07 -12.96 -6.74
C THR A 99 3.56 -11.57 -6.35
N GLY A 100 3.52 -11.25 -5.05
CA GLY A 100 2.96 -10.00 -4.50
C GLY A 100 3.59 -8.71 -5.03
N PRO A 101 2.84 -7.60 -5.11
CA PRO A 101 3.41 -6.29 -5.39
C PRO A 101 4.37 -5.89 -4.25
N THR A 102 5.63 -5.62 -4.59
CA THR A 102 6.69 -5.28 -3.62
C THR A 102 6.56 -3.88 -3.05
N ALA A 103 5.80 -3.00 -3.70
CA ALA A 103 5.59 -1.61 -3.30
C ALA A 103 4.33 -1.39 -2.44
N LEU A 104 3.65 -2.45 -2.00
CA LEU A 104 2.34 -2.36 -1.35
C LEU A 104 2.33 -1.40 -0.14
N ALA A 105 3.37 -1.42 0.69
CA ALA A 105 3.51 -0.56 1.86
C ALA A 105 3.74 0.93 1.52
N ARG A 106 4.13 1.24 0.28
CA ARG A 106 4.36 2.62 -0.21
C ARG A 106 3.09 3.31 -0.67
N ARG A 107 1.93 2.64 -0.57
CA ARG A 107 0.62 3.23 -0.85
C ARG A 107 -0.07 3.83 0.38
N LEU A 108 0.65 3.95 1.49
CA LEU A 108 0.20 4.66 2.68
C LEU A 108 1.29 5.64 3.14
N VAL A 109 0.96 6.93 3.18
CA VAL A 109 1.83 8.00 3.64
C VAL A 109 1.05 8.91 4.59
N ALA A 110 1.68 9.37 5.66
CA ALA A 110 1.12 10.39 6.53
C ALA A 110 2.15 11.52 6.69
N VAL A 111 1.71 12.76 6.49
CA VAL A 111 2.52 13.98 6.62
C VAL A 111 1.66 15.05 7.28
N GLY A 112 2.10 15.55 8.43
CA GLY A 112 1.34 16.57 9.17
C GLY A 112 -0.07 16.10 9.54
N ASP A 113 -1.08 16.81 9.02
CA ASP A 113 -2.51 16.54 9.24
C ASP A 113 -3.20 15.86 8.05
N ARG A 114 -2.42 15.23 7.17
CA ARG A 114 -2.93 14.55 5.98
C ARG A 114 -2.42 13.11 5.91
N VAL A 115 -3.29 12.23 5.45
CA VAL A 115 -2.97 10.85 5.08
C VAL A 115 -3.22 10.69 3.59
N TYR A 116 -2.27 10.13 2.88
CA TYR A 116 -2.30 9.88 1.44
C TYR A 116 -2.32 8.38 1.24
N VAL A 117 -3.38 7.87 0.62
CA VAL A 117 -3.64 6.44 0.54
C VAL A 117 -4.44 6.08 -0.69
N THR A 118 -4.22 4.91 -1.27
CA THR A 118 -5.15 4.33 -2.24
C THR A 118 -6.22 3.54 -1.48
N LEU A 119 -7.50 3.94 -1.54
CA LEU A 119 -8.59 3.28 -0.78
C LEU A 119 -9.06 1.93 -1.37
N GLY A 120 -8.29 1.39 -2.31
CA GLY A 120 -8.43 0.09 -2.95
C GLY A 120 -7.18 -0.19 -3.78
N TYR A 121 -7.03 -1.44 -4.23
CA TYR A 121 -5.96 -1.80 -5.17
C TYR A 121 -6.26 -1.17 -6.54
N GLY A 122 -5.32 -0.41 -7.10
CA GLY A 122 -5.51 0.33 -8.35
C GLY A 122 -6.27 1.64 -8.24
N SER A 123 -6.90 1.93 -7.10
CA SER A 123 -7.62 3.19 -6.91
C SER A 123 -6.66 4.39 -6.97
N PRO A 124 -7.16 5.58 -7.36
CA PRO A 124 -6.40 6.81 -7.23
C PRO A 124 -6.04 7.08 -5.77
N ILE A 125 -5.05 7.95 -5.57
CA ILE A 125 -4.64 8.41 -4.25
C ILE A 125 -5.71 9.35 -3.71
N THR A 126 -6.29 8.99 -2.57
CA THR A 126 -7.15 9.84 -1.76
C THR A 126 -6.31 10.51 -0.67
N ILE A 127 -6.50 11.82 -0.51
CA ILE A 127 -6.00 12.62 0.61
C ILE A 127 -7.10 12.68 1.67
N LEU A 128 -6.80 12.19 2.87
CA LEU A 128 -7.69 12.20 4.03
C LEU A 128 -7.25 13.24 5.05
N ASP A 129 -8.22 13.75 5.81
CA ASP A 129 -7.93 14.42 7.07
C ASP A 129 -7.45 13.39 8.10
N ALA A 130 -6.27 13.63 8.67
CA ALA A 130 -5.66 12.68 9.58
C ALA A 130 -6.41 12.52 10.92
N ALA A 131 -7.21 13.51 11.32
CA ALA A 131 -7.93 13.51 12.60
C ALA A 131 -9.28 12.80 12.49
N THR A 132 -9.96 12.91 11.35
CA THR A 132 -11.31 12.36 11.15
C THR A 132 -11.35 11.13 10.25
N GLY A 133 -10.36 10.95 9.37
CA GLY A 133 -10.38 9.92 8.33
C GLY A 133 -11.30 10.25 7.14
N GLU A 134 -11.87 11.45 7.11
CA GLU A 134 -12.71 11.92 6.02
C GLU A 134 -11.89 12.26 4.79
N ALA A 135 -12.44 11.97 3.61
CA ALA A 135 -11.81 12.32 2.35
C ALA A 135 -11.84 13.84 2.16
N VAL A 136 -10.67 14.42 1.93
CA VAL A 136 -10.50 15.81 1.56
C VAL A 136 -10.48 15.94 0.03
N ARG A 137 -9.84 14.97 -0.65
CA ARG A 137 -9.73 14.96 -2.11
C ARG A 137 -9.32 13.61 -2.68
N ASP A 138 -9.78 13.30 -3.88
CA ASP A 138 -9.23 12.27 -4.76
C ASP A 138 -8.35 12.88 -5.86
N CYS A 139 -7.18 12.29 -6.09
CA CYS A 139 -6.23 12.69 -7.12
C CYS A 139 -6.36 11.74 -8.33
N GLU A 140 -7.39 11.93 -9.15
CA GLU A 140 -7.76 11.01 -10.25
C GLU A 140 -6.61 10.68 -11.22
N GLN A 141 -5.68 11.60 -11.44
CA GLN A 141 -4.51 11.42 -12.32
C GLN A 141 -3.50 10.40 -11.77
N THR A 142 -3.76 9.84 -10.58
CA THR A 142 -2.93 8.86 -9.87
C THR A 142 -3.59 7.48 -9.79
N ALA A 143 -4.64 7.22 -10.57
CA ALA A 143 -5.19 5.88 -10.73
C ALA A 143 -4.07 4.88 -11.04
N GLN A 144 -4.10 3.69 -10.44
CA GLN A 144 -3.01 2.69 -10.49
C GLN A 144 -1.70 3.12 -9.80
N ALA A 145 -1.79 3.98 -8.78
CA ALA A 145 -0.65 4.35 -7.94
C ALA A 145 -0.02 3.11 -7.27
N MET A 146 1.28 2.94 -7.50
CA MET A 146 2.10 1.88 -6.93
C MET A 146 2.95 2.37 -5.75
N GLU A 147 3.42 3.62 -5.82
CA GLU A 147 4.23 4.24 -4.78
C GLU A 147 3.80 5.68 -4.56
N ILE A 148 3.85 6.13 -3.30
CA ILE A 148 3.51 7.48 -2.88
C ILE A 148 4.71 8.10 -2.15
N ALA A 149 5.10 9.30 -2.54
CA ALA A 149 5.96 10.18 -1.77
C ALA A 149 5.31 11.56 -1.66
N VAL A 150 5.58 12.25 -0.56
CA VAL A 150 5.01 13.58 -0.29
C VAL A 150 6.11 14.42 0.31
N CYS A 151 6.46 15.51 -0.36
CA CYS A 151 7.50 16.44 0.05
C CYS A 151 7.01 17.86 -0.22
N GLU A 152 7.12 18.74 0.77
CA GLU A 152 6.85 20.18 0.62
C GLU A 152 5.49 20.50 -0.05
N GLY A 153 4.43 19.78 0.34
CA GLY A 153 3.08 19.99 -0.22
C GLY A 153 2.85 19.43 -1.62
N THR A 154 3.85 18.78 -2.22
CA THR A 154 3.72 18.07 -3.49
C THR A 154 3.59 16.57 -3.26
N LEU A 155 2.57 15.98 -3.88
CA LEU A 155 2.33 14.54 -3.96
C LEU A 155 3.02 13.99 -5.21
N PHE A 156 3.93 13.05 -5.04
CA PHE A 156 4.60 12.32 -6.11
C PHE A 156 4.10 10.88 -6.11
N ALA A 157 3.84 10.33 -7.30
CA ALA A 157 3.46 8.95 -7.43
C ALA A 157 4.16 8.25 -8.59
N VAL A 158 4.51 6.98 -8.35
CA VAL A 158 4.76 6.02 -9.43
C VAL A 158 3.43 5.39 -9.78
N VAL A 159 3.05 5.47 -11.05
CA VAL A 159 1.76 4.99 -11.56
C VAL A 159 2.02 3.92 -12.61
N GLY A 160 1.32 2.77 -12.50
CA GLY A 160 1.36 1.70 -13.48
C GLY A 160 0.50 2.00 -14.72
N ASP A 161 0.73 1.27 -15.81
CA ASP A 161 -0.05 1.34 -17.05
C ASP A 161 -1.10 0.22 -17.20
N ARG A 162 -1.24 -0.62 -16.18
CA ARG A 162 -2.12 -1.80 -16.20
C ARG A 162 -3.03 -1.84 -15.01
N GLU A 163 -4.26 -2.26 -15.31
CA GLU A 163 -5.23 -2.59 -14.28
C GLU A 163 -4.65 -3.63 -13.32
N PRO A 164 -4.94 -3.49 -12.02
CA PRO A 164 -4.52 -4.47 -11.05
C PRO A 164 -5.14 -5.83 -11.36
N PHE A 165 -4.49 -6.88 -10.87
CA PHE A 165 -5.06 -8.22 -10.97
C PHE A 165 -6.42 -8.26 -10.24
N GLU A 166 -7.48 -8.67 -10.95
CA GLU A 166 -8.86 -8.65 -10.47
C GLU A 166 -9.00 -9.34 -9.09
N PRO A 167 -9.57 -8.66 -8.08
CA PRO A 167 -9.86 -9.25 -6.79
C PRO A 167 -10.84 -10.44 -6.89
N GLU A 168 -11.71 -10.49 -7.89
CA GLU A 168 -12.69 -11.58 -8.08
C GLU A 168 -12.03 -12.91 -8.47
N ASP A 169 -10.85 -12.86 -9.09
CA ASP A 169 -10.04 -14.04 -9.32
C ASP A 169 -9.56 -14.65 -7.98
N THR A 170 -9.66 -13.92 -6.87
CA THR A 170 -9.19 -14.33 -5.54
C THR A 170 -10.27 -14.88 -4.61
N GLY A 171 -11.51 -15.10 -5.04
CA GLY A 171 -12.58 -15.62 -4.15
C GLY A 171 -13.06 -17.04 -4.43
N ARG A 172 -13.02 -17.48 -5.69
CA ARG A 172 -13.42 -18.85 -6.03
C ARG A 172 -12.18 -19.73 -6.05
N ARG A 173 -12.05 -20.65 -5.07
CA ARG A 173 -11.56 -21.99 -5.41
C ARG A 173 -12.52 -22.48 -6.50
N SER A 174 -12.21 -22.21 -7.78
CA SER A 174 -13.03 -22.77 -8.84
C SER A 174 -13.07 -24.28 -8.59
N SER A 175 -14.22 -24.89 -8.79
CA SER A 175 -14.38 -26.34 -8.73
C SER A 175 -13.38 -27.08 -9.64
N GLU A 176 -12.74 -26.37 -10.59
CA GLU A 176 -11.63 -26.87 -11.41
C GLU A 176 -10.33 -27.13 -10.63
N LEU A 177 -10.11 -26.47 -9.48
CA LEU A 177 -8.95 -26.73 -8.61
C LEU A 177 -9.12 -28.02 -7.76
N MET A 178 -10.34 -28.51 -7.59
CA MET A 178 -10.64 -29.76 -6.87
C MET A 178 -10.70 -30.93 -7.88
N GLY A 179 -9.56 -31.17 -8.54
CA GLY A 179 -9.18 -32.38 -9.28
C GLY A 179 -10.24 -33.47 -9.51
N THR A 180 -11.21 -33.23 -10.39
CA THR A 180 -11.92 -34.31 -11.10
C THR A 180 -11.40 -34.50 -12.53
N GLY A 181 -10.47 -33.66 -12.98
CA GLY A 181 -9.81 -33.76 -14.28
C GLY A 181 -8.32 -34.04 -14.14
N LYS A 182 -7.87 -35.18 -14.68
CA LYS A 182 -6.48 -35.62 -14.82
C LYS A 182 -5.53 -34.51 -15.31
N THR A 183 -4.91 -33.74 -14.43
CA THR A 183 -3.60 -33.09 -14.69
C THR A 183 -2.88 -32.86 -13.36
N SER A 184 -1.83 -33.64 -13.13
CA SER A 184 -0.83 -33.45 -12.08
C SER A 184 0.12 -32.30 -12.45
N GLY A 185 -0.44 -31.10 -12.62
CA GLY A 185 0.28 -29.89 -12.99
C GLY A 185 -0.05 -28.75 -12.05
N VAL A 186 0.94 -27.90 -11.76
CA VAL A 186 0.70 -26.59 -11.14
C VAL A 186 -0.35 -25.87 -11.99
N PRO A 187 -1.45 -25.33 -11.41
CA PRO A 187 -2.51 -24.71 -12.20
C PRO A 187 -1.95 -23.66 -13.17
N GLU A 188 -2.39 -23.64 -14.43
CA GLU A 188 -1.94 -22.70 -15.49
C GLU A 188 -1.95 -21.23 -15.01
N ARG A 189 -2.86 -20.92 -14.08
CA ARG A 189 -2.97 -19.64 -13.39
C ARG A 189 -1.69 -19.21 -12.65
N HIS A 190 -0.99 -20.13 -11.99
CA HIS A 190 0.27 -19.81 -11.31
C HIS A 190 1.32 -19.34 -12.32
N TRP A 191 1.43 -20.02 -13.46
CA TRP A 191 2.37 -19.65 -14.52
C TRP A 191 1.96 -18.37 -15.27
N LYS A 192 0.66 -18.06 -15.37
CA LYS A 192 0.17 -16.83 -16.00
C LYS A 192 0.76 -15.58 -15.34
N ILE A 193 0.83 -15.54 -14.00
CA ILE A 193 1.39 -14.39 -13.27
C ILE A 193 2.91 -14.29 -13.46
N TRP A 194 3.64 -15.41 -13.42
CA TRP A 194 5.09 -15.42 -13.64
C TRP A 194 5.50 -15.09 -15.09
N ARG A 195 4.64 -15.35 -16.07
CA ARG A 195 4.87 -15.01 -17.48
C ARG A 195 4.53 -13.55 -17.82
N GLN A 196 3.83 -12.84 -16.93
CA GLN A 196 3.47 -11.44 -17.18
C GLN A 196 4.70 -10.54 -17.00
N LYS A 197 4.98 -9.74 -18.02
CA LYS A 197 5.92 -8.62 -17.88
C LYS A 197 5.39 -7.65 -16.83
N ALA A 198 6.30 -7.06 -16.05
CA ALA A 198 5.97 -5.97 -15.14
C ALA A 198 5.21 -4.85 -15.89
N PRO A 199 4.26 -4.16 -15.23
CA PRO A 199 3.61 -3.01 -15.83
C PRO A 199 4.64 -1.93 -16.14
N LEU A 200 4.45 -1.22 -17.25
CA LEU A 200 5.21 0.00 -17.49
C LEU A 200 4.74 1.04 -16.49
N LYS A 201 5.67 1.92 -16.12
CA LYS A 201 5.44 2.93 -15.09
C LYS A 201 5.66 4.32 -15.63
N HIS A 202 5.05 5.29 -14.99
CA HIS A 202 5.32 6.70 -15.21
C HIS A 202 5.27 7.46 -13.89
N LEU A 203 5.82 8.67 -13.88
CA LEU A 203 5.84 9.55 -12.73
C LEU A 203 4.80 10.66 -12.90
N VAL A 204 4.09 10.96 -11.82
CA VAL A 204 3.21 12.12 -11.73
C VAL A 204 3.52 12.92 -10.47
N ALA A 205 3.45 14.24 -10.59
CA ALA A 205 3.45 15.15 -9.47
C ALA A 205 2.15 15.96 -9.44
N VAL A 206 1.55 16.05 -8.26
CA VAL A 206 0.27 16.70 -8.01
C VAL A 206 0.44 17.65 -6.84
N ASP A 207 -0.12 18.85 -6.96
CA ASP A 207 -0.22 19.77 -5.83
C ASP A 207 -1.18 19.19 -4.79
N ALA A 208 -0.72 18.90 -3.57
CA ALA A 208 -1.57 18.23 -2.58
C ALA A 208 -2.70 19.13 -2.05
N GLN A 209 -2.53 20.46 -2.08
CA GLN A 209 -3.54 21.41 -1.62
C GLN A 209 -4.64 21.61 -2.65
N THR A 210 -4.31 21.49 -3.93
CA THR A 210 -5.16 21.89 -5.06
C THR A 210 -5.65 20.69 -5.90
N GLY A 211 -4.93 19.56 -5.86
CA GLY A 211 -5.23 18.34 -6.61
C GLY A 211 -4.87 18.44 -8.09
N LYS A 212 -4.25 19.54 -8.50
CA LYS A 212 -3.86 19.77 -9.89
C LYS A 212 -2.56 19.03 -10.19
N LEU A 213 -2.54 18.38 -11.34
CA LEU A 213 -1.32 17.85 -11.93
C LEU A 213 -0.35 19.00 -12.16
N LEU A 214 0.87 18.87 -11.63
CA LEU A 214 1.97 19.81 -11.84
C LEU A 214 2.78 19.39 -13.05
N TRP A 215 3.09 18.09 -13.15
CA TRP A 215 3.77 17.50 -14.30
C TRP A 215 3.57 15.99 -14.33
N LYS A 216 3.77 15.41 -15.53
CA LYS A 216 3.83 13.97 -15.79
C LYS A 216 5.10 13.67 -16.59
N LYS A 217 5.86 12.65 -16.21
CA LYS A 217 6.99 12.10 -17.00
C LYS A 217 6.66 10.66 -17.36
N ASP A 218 6.52 10.41 -18.65
CA ASP A 218 6.11 9.14 -19.24
C ASP A 218 6.93 8.93 -20.50
N ASP A 219 8.11 8.36 -20.30
CA ASP A 219 9.11 8.12 -21.32
C ASP A 219 9.95 6.89 -20.94
N PRO A 220 10.84 6.42 -21.84
CA PRO A 220 11.60 5.20 -21.63
C PRO A 220 12.48 5.18 -20.35
N ASP A 221 12.74 6.31 -19.69
CA ASP A 221 13.49 6.33 -18.42
C ASP A 221 12.60 5.96 -17.22
N THR A 222 11.28 6.12 -17.36
CA THR A 222 10.30 5.84 -16.29
C THR A 222 9.61 4.48 -16.42
N HIS A 223 9.63 3.89 -17.62
CA HIS A 223 8.87 2.68 -17.93
C HIS A 223 9.27 1.47 -17.08
N GLU A 224 10.55 1.37 -16.69
CA GLU A 224 11.12 0.24 -15.94
C GLU A 224 11.63 0.66 -14.56
N ILE A 225 10.91 1.56 -13.86
CA ILE A 225 11.25 1.95 -12.48
C ILE A 225 11.27 0.71 -11.57
N MET A 226 12.35 0.54 -10.80
CA MET A 226 12.46 -0.50 -9.77
C MET A 226 11.46 -0.25 -8.64
N PRO A 227 10.80 -1.28 -8.11
CA PRO A 227 9.88 -1.10 -6.99
C PRO A 227 10.58 -0.58 -5.74
N THR A 228 9.88 0.26 -4.98
CA THR A 228 10.38 0.88 -3.74
C THR A 228 11.60 1.78 -3.94
N ALA A 229 11.83 2.25 -5.16
CA ALA A 229 13.01 3.03 -5.51
C ALA A 229 12.75 4.54 -5.66
N MET A 230 11.50 5.01 -5.67
CA MET A 230 11.25 6.46 -5.76
C MET A 230 11.66 7.15 -4.45
N ALA A 231 12.51 8.16 -4.55
CA ALA A 231 12.87 9.05 -3.45
C ALA A 231 12.70 10.52 -3.89
N VAL A 232 12.37 11.40 -2.95
CA VAL A 232 12.21 12.83 -3.18
C VAL A 232 13.00 13.59 -2.13
N SER A 233 13.93 14.43 -2.58
CA SER A 233 14.73 15.29 -1.72
C SER A 233 15.06 16.59 -2.45
N GLU A 234 15.03 17.71 -1.75
CA GLU A 234 15.43 19.03 -2.27
C GLU A 234 14.75 19.39 -3.60
N GLY A 235 13.44 19.11 -3.71
CA GLY A 235 12.64 19.39 -4.91
C GLY A 235 12.96 18.49 -6.12
N ARG A 236 13.77 17.43 -5.96
CA ARG A 236 14.11 16.49 -7.03
C ARG A 236 13.54 15.11 -6.76
N VAL A 237 13.14 14.42 -7.82
CA VAL A 237 12.69 13.03 -7.79
C VAL A 237 13.82 12.15 -8.30
N PHE A 238 14.20 11.17 -7.50
CA PHE A 238 15.19 10.15 -7.82
C PHE A 238 14.48 8.81 -7.99
N ILE A 239 14.87 8.06 -9.01
CA ILE A 239 14.38 6.71 -9.29
C ILE A 239 15.58 5.82 -9.61
N GLN A 240 15.42 4.53 -9.37
CA GLN A 240 16.25 3.51 -9.99
C GLN A 240 15.41 2.83 -11.07
N ASN A 241 15.97 2.60 -12.25
CA ASN A 241 15.35 1.82 -13.32
C ASN A 241 16.31 0.69 -13.76
N GLU A 242 15.91 -0.12 -14.74
CA GLU A 242 16.73 -1.24 -15.26
C GLU A 242 17.88 -0.81 -16.19
N LYS A 243 17.96 0.47 -16.56
CA LYS A 243 18.95 1.00 -17.53
C LYS A 243 20.15 1.62 -16.84
#